data_AF-A0AB39V7X9-F1
#
_entry.id   AF-A0AB39V7X9-F1
#
_cell.length_a   1.000
_cell.length_b   1.000
_cell.length_c   1.000
_cell.angle_alpha   90.00
_cell.angle_beta   90.00
_cell.angle_gamma   90.00
#
_symmetry.space_group_name_H-M   'P 1'
#
loop_
_entity.id
_entity.type
_entity.pdbx_description
1 polymer ?
#
loop_
_entity_poly.entity_id
_entity_poly.type
_entity_poly.pdbx_seq_one_letter_code
_entity_poly.pdbx_strand_id
1 'polypeptide(L)'
;MSCRGTVGEIYRIPHNAKFGIMHPSIMKIRLNNEVYNVIFFEKMLEKHMKKILYMSQGSGIKMAITAKELGKKDFIVPPLSLQNEFSQFVEKTDKLEFCN
;
A
#
# COMPACT_ATOMS: atom_id res chain seq x y z
N MET A 1 -1.66 -6.93 1.00
CA MET A 1 -0.24 -6.75 0.68
C MET A 1 0.46 -8.11 0.74
N SER A 2 1.28 -8.44 -0.25
CA SER A 2 2.05 -9.70 -0.28
C SER A 2 3.29 -9.63 0.63
N CYS A 3 3.48 -10.63 1.48
CA CYS A 3 4.59 -10.72 2.45
C CYS A 3 5.63 -11.82 2.12
N ARG A 4 5.41 -12.66 1.09
CA ARG A 4 6.36 -13.68 0.61
C ARG A 4 6.28 -13.79 -0.91
N GLY A 5 7.42 -14.06 -1.55
CA GLY A 5 7.51 -14.13 -3.02
C GLY A 5 7.65 -12.72 -3.62
N THR A 6 6.54 -12.14 -4.09
CA THR A 6 6.43 -10.74 -4.57
C THR A 6 6.20 -9.77 -3.40
N VAL A 7 7.20 -9.66 -2.53
CA VAL A 7 7.10 -8.82 -1.32
C VAL A 7 6.79 -7.37 -1.71
N GLY A 8 5.70 -6.84 -1.16
CA GLY A 8 5.33 -5.43 -1.32
C GLY A 8 4.28 -5.11 -2.37
N GLU A 9 3.76 -6.11 -3.09
CA GLU A 9 2.60 -5.89 -3.95
C GLU A 9 1.36 -5.60 -3.10
N ILE A 10 0.71 -4.48 -3.43
CA ILE A 10 -0.48 -3.97 -2.78
C ILE A 10 -1.65 -4.17 -3.73
N TYR A 11 -2.76 -4.68 -3.20
CA TYR A 11 -3.97 -4.92 -3.95
C TYR A 11 -5.15 -4.40 -3.14
N ARG A 12 -5.99 -3.58 -3.78
CA ARG A 12 -7.26 -3.15 -3.23
C ARG A 12 -8.32 -4.21 -3.49
N ILE A 13 -8.97 -4.66 -2.42
CA ILE A 13 -10.08 -5.60 -2.53
C ILE A 13 -11.28 -4.85 -3.10
N PRO A 14 -11.89 -5.31 -4.21
CA PRO A 14 -13.05 -4.64 -4.78
C PRO A 14 -14.28 -4.84 -3.89
N HIS A 15 -15.22 -3.90 -3.92
CA HIS A 15 -16.42 -3.93 -3.06
C HIS A 15 -17.31 -5.17 -3.30
N ASN A 16 -17.26 -5.76 -4.50
CA ASN A 16 -18.02 -6.95 -4.88
C ASN A 16 -17.24 -8.27 -4.69
N ALA A 17 -16.12 -8.25 -3.94
CA ALA A 17 -15.34 -9.46 -3.70
C ALA A 17 -16.17 -10.52 -2.97
N LYS A 18 -16.17 -11.74 -3.50
CA LYS A 18 -16.82 -12.89 -2.85
C LYS A 18 -16.12 -13.24 -1.54
N PHE A 19 -16.87 -13.75 -0.58
CA PHE A 19 -16.29 -14.31 0.65
C PHE A 19 -15.41 -15.51 0.31
N GLY A 20 -14.23 -15.59 0.91
CA GLY A 20 -13.26 -16.65 0.66
C GLY A 20 -12.09 -16.62 1.63
N ILE A 21 -11.19 -17.59 1.49
CA ILE A 21 -9.99 -17.73 2.33
C ILE A 21 -8.85 -16.91 1.70
N MET A 22 -8.23 -16.04 2.48
CA MET A 22 -7.01 -15.34 2.07
C MET A 22 -5.77 -16.19 2.40
N HIS A 23 -4.80 -16.20 1.49
CA HIS A 23 -3.55 -16.93 1.71
C HIS A 23 -2.80 -16.39 2.94
N PRO A 24 -2.23 -17.26 3.81
CA PRO A 24 -1.60 -16.84 5.08
C PRO A 24 -0.41 -15.87 4.92
N SER A 25 0.23 -15.85 3.75
CA SER A 25 1.32 -14.90 3.47
C SER A 25 0.84 -13.53 2.94
N ILE A 26 -0.46 -13.25 3.00
CA ILE A 26 -1.01 -11.93 2.64
C ILE A 26 -1.36 -11.19 3.93
N MET A 27 -0.86 -9.96 4.04
CA MET A 27 -1.27 -9.03 5.08
C MET A 27 -2.53 -8.28 4.66
N LYS A 28 -3.56 -8.37 5.50
CA LYS A 28 -4.79 -7.58 5.40
C LYS A 28 -4.63 -6.30 6.22
N ILE A 29 -4.79 -5.16 5.57
CA ILE A 29 -4.80 -3.84 6.20
C ILE A 29 -6.22 -3.28 6.09
N ARG A 30 -6.78 -2.80 7.21
CA ARG A 30 -8.06 -2.09 7.24
C ARG A 30 -7.77 -0.64 7.59
N LEU A 31 -8.21 0.28 6.75
CA LEU A 31 -8.07 1.71 7.00
C LEU A 31 -9.27 2.25 7.76
N ASN A 32 -9.00 3.22 8.63
CA ASN A 32 -10.03 4.15 9.08
C ASN A 32 -10.15 5.28 8.06
N ASN A 33 -11.27 5.33 7.35
CA ASN A 33 -11.52 6.33 6.31
C ASN A 33 -11.76 7.75 6.85
N GLU A 34 -11.95 7.90 8.17
CA GLU A 34 -12.00 9.21 8.84
C GLU A 34 -10.61 9.82 9.04
N VAL A 35 -9.56 9.00 8.94
CA VAL A 35 -8.16 9.42 9.17
C VAL A 35 -7.40 9.45 7.84
N TYR A 36 -7.64 8.47 6.98
CA TYR A 36 -6.90 8.30 5.74
C TYR A 36 -7.79 8.20 4.51
N ASN A 37 -7.43 8.93 3.46
CA ASN A 37 -7.86 8.60 2.11
C ASN A 37 -7.14 7.32 1.65
N VAL A 38 -7.88 6.39 1.06
CA VAL A 38 -7.38 5.09 0.61
C VAL A 38 -6.25 5.22 -0.42
N ILE A 39 -6.39 6.10 -1.42
CA ILE A 39 -5.40 6.28 -2.49
C ILE A 39 -4.13 6.92 -1.95
N PHE A 40 -4.27 7.94 -1.09
CA PHE A 40 -3.14 8.56 -0.42
C PHE A 40 -2.33 7.52 0.38
N PHE A 41 -3.00 6.73 1.21
CA PHE A 41 -2.34 5.70 2.02
C PHE A 41 -1.71 4.60 1.15
N GLU A 42 -2.39 4.17 0.09
CA GLU A 42 -1.86 3.19 -0.86
C GLU A 42 -0.54 3.66 -1.48
N LYS A 43 -0.48 4.89 -1.99
CA LYS A 43 0.76 5.47 -2.54
C LYS A 43 1.85 5.67 -1.50
N MET A 44 1.48 6.05 -0.28
CA MET A 44 2.42 6.15 0.83
C MET A 44 3.03 4.79 1.19
N LEU A 45 2.19 3.74 1.24
CA LEU A 45 2.62 2.38 1.49
C LEU A 45 3.49 1.84 0.35
N GLU A 46 3.10 2.03 -0.91
CA GLU A 46 3.92 1.68 -2.09
C GLU A 46 5.32 2.30 -2.02
N LYS A 47 5.41 3.60 -1.71
CA LYS A 47 6.69 4.31 -1.58
C LYS A 47 7.54 3.72 -0.46
N HIS A 48 6.93 3.40 0.68
CA HIS A 48 7.61 2.77 1.81
C HIS A 48 8.16 1.40 1.43
N MET A 49 7.33 0.58 0.78
CA MET A 49 7.70 -0.75 0.29
C MET A 49 8.85 -0.71 -0.72
N LYS A 50 8.79 0.20 -1.70
CA LYS A 50 9.88 0.41 -2.67
C LYS A 50 11.18 0.78 -1.98
N LYS A 51 11.15 1.63 -0.96
CA LYS A 51 12.33 1.99 -0.17
C LYS A 51 12.92 0.78 0.55
N ILE A 52 12.10 -0.05 1.18
CA ILE A 52 12.57 -1.27 1.86
C ILE A 52 13.18 -2.23 0.85
N LEU A 53 12.51 -2.46 -0.27
CA LEU A 53 13.00 -3.34 -1.32
C LEU A 53 14.36 -2.84 -1.85
N TYR A 54 14.49 -1.55 -2.13
CA TYR A 54 15.75 -0.95 -2.57
C TYR A 54 16.89 -1.16 -1.55
N MET A 55 16.63 -0.95 -0.25
CA MET A 55 17.64 -1.20 0.79
C MET A 55 18.01 -2.68 0.93
N SER A 56 17.13 -3.61 0.54
CA SER A 56 17.39 -5.05 0.61
C SER A 56 18.19 -5.59 -0.59
N GLN A 57 18.18 -4.88 -1.73
CA GLN A 57 18.91 -5.22 -2.95
C GLN A 57 20.42 -5.15 -2.67
N GLY A 58 21.07 -6.31 -2.52
CA GLY A 58 22.50 -6.44 -2.20
C GLY A 58 22.80 -7.29 -0.98
N SER A 59 21.81 -7.56 -0.13
CA SER A 59 21.99 -8.36 1.10
C SER A 59 21.78 -9.87 0.92
N GLY A 60 21.26 -10.32 -0.23
CA GLY A 60 20.82 -11.71 -0.46
C GLY A 60 19.59 -12.14 0.36
N ILE A 61 19.12 -11.29 1.29
CA ILE A 61 18.00 -11.57 2.18
C ILE A 61 16.74 -10.91 1.62
N LYS A 62 15.77 -11.72 1.18
CA LYS A 62 14.41 -11.23 0.90
C LYS A 62 13.75 -10.88 2.24
N MET A 63 13.73 -9.60 2.58
CA MET A 63 13.14 -9.13 3.83
C MET A 63 11.62 -9.34 3.78
N ALA A 64 11.08 -10.23 4.61
CA ALA A 64 9.65 -10.39 4.79
C ALA A 64 9.17 -9.36 5.81
N ILE A 65 8.38 -8.37 5.39
CA ILE A 65 7.80 -7.38 6.32
C ILE A 65 6.63 -8.02 7.05
N THR A 66 6.71 -7.99 8.38
CA THR A 66 5.66 -8.49 9.25
C THR A 66 4.63 -7.41 9.59
N ALA A 67 3.41 -7.81 9.97
CA ALA A 67 2.37 -6.87 10.40
C ALA A 67 2.79 -6.06 11.63
N LYS A 68 3.63 -6.65 12.50
CA LYS A 68 4.17 -6.01 13.69
C LYS A 68 5.16 -4.90 13.35
N GLU A 69 6.03 -5.11 12.36
CA GLU A 69 6.96 -4.07 11.91
C GLU A 69 6.22 -2.92 11.23
N LEU A 70 5.25 -3.24 10.37
CA LEU A 70 4.45 -2.21 9.70
C LEU A 70 3.60 -1.41 10.71
N GLY A 71 3.03 -2.08 11.73
CA GLY A 71 2.25 -1.42 12.78
C GLY A 71 3.05 -0.55 13.74
N LYS A 72 4.37 -0.72 13.81
CA LYS A 72 5.28 0.16 14.57
C LYS A 72 5.72 1.39 13.78
N LYS A 73 5.40 1.46 12.49
CA LYS A 73 5.86 2.53 11.63
C LYS A 73 4.94 3.74 11.75
N ASP A 74 5.53 4.89 12.05
CA ASP A 74 4.82 6.16 11.96
C ASP A 74 4.65 6.58 10.50
N PHE A 75 3.37 6.68 10.11
CA PHE A 75 2.93 7.27 8.85
C PHE A 75 2.42 8.68 9.12
N ILE A 76 2.64 9.59 8.18
CA ILE A 76 2.12 10.95 8.29
C ILE A 76 0.59 10.95 8.17
N VAL A 77 -0.08 11.85 8.88
CA VAL A 77 -1.53 12.05 8.82
C VAL A 77 -1.81 13.51 8.49
N PRO A 78 -1.64 13.94 7.23
CA PRO A 78 -2.03 15.29 6.83
C PRO A 78 -3.57 15.45 6.87
N PRO A 79 -4.10 16.68 6.86
CA PRO A 79 -5.55 16.91 6.81
C PRO A 79 -6.21 16.16 5.64
N LEU A 80 -7.42 15.62 5.85
CA LEU A 80 -8.14 14.87 4.82
C LEU A 80 -8.33 15.65 3.52
N SER A 81 -8.50 16.97 3.58
CA SER A 81 -8.59 17.83 2.40
C SER A 81 -7.37 17.70 1.49
N LEU A 82 -6.17 17.75 2.08
CA LEU A 82 -4.91 17.62 1.36
C LEU A 82 -4.71 16.18 0.83
N GLN A 83 -5.10 15.18 1.61
CA GLN A 83 -5.07 13.78 1.15
C GLN A 83 -5.98 13.57 -0.07
N ASN A 84 -7.16 14.19 -0.08
CA ASN A 84 -8.11 14.11 -1.18
C ASN A 84 -7.60 14.84 -2.42
N GLU A 85 -7.01 16.03 -2.27
CA GLU A 85 -6.38 16.77 -3.38
C GLU A 85 -5.27 15.96 -4.04
N PHE A 86 -4.38 15.36 -3.23
CA PHE A 86 -3.34 14.46 -3.74
C PHE A 86 -3.94 13.28 -4.49
N SER A 87 -4.99 12.67 -3.95
CA SER A 87 -5.62 11.49 -4.55
C SER A 87 -6.24 11.81 -5.91
N GLN A 88 -6.91 12.97 -6.04
CA GLN A 88 -7.44 13.45 -7.32
C GLN A 88 -6.35 13.68 -8.36
N PHE A 89 -5.19 14.18 -7.94
CA PHE A 89 -4.05 14.34 -8.83
C PHE A 89 -3.54 12.98 -9.34
N VAL A 90 -3.33 12.03 -8.43
CA VAL A 90 -2.86 10.67 -8.78
C VAL A 90 -3.81 9.98 -9.75
N GLU A 91 -5.12 10.01 -9.49
CA GLU A 91 -6.12 9.39 -10.36
C GLU A 91 -6.16 10.00 -11.77
N LYS A 92 -5.87 11.31 -11.90
CA LYS A 92 -5.78 11.96 -13.22
C LYS A 92 -4.54 11.48 -13.98
N THR A 93 -3.41 11.34 -13.31
CA THR A 93 -2.17 10.86 -13.92
C THR A 93 -2.27 9.40 -14.35
N ASP A 94 -2.85 8.53 -13.50
CA ASP A 94 -3.01 7.10 -13.80
C ASP A 94 -3.88 6.90 -15.05
N LYS A 95 -4.95 7.70 -15.20
CA LYS A 95 -5.81 7.67 -16.39
C LYS A 95 -5.10 8.07 -17.69
N LEU A 96 -4.06 8.91 -17.60
CA LEU A 96 -3.27 9.33 -18.76
C LEU A 96 -2.25 8.27 -19.19
N GLU A 97 -1.80 7.41 -18.27
CA GLU A 97 -0.89 6.28 -18.59
C GLU A 97 -1.60 5.15 -19.36
N PHE A 98 -2.93 5.03 -19.28
CA PHE A 98 -3.71 4.06 -20.07
C PHE A 98 -4.22 4.59 -21.42
N CYS A 99 -3.97 5.85 -21.75
CA CYS A 99 -4.39 6.47 -23.01
C CYS A 99 -3.25 6.67 -24.03
N ASN A 100 -2.06 6.11 -23.79
CA ASN A 100 -0.93 6.10 -24.74
C ASN A 100 -0.45 4.68 -25.01
#